data_AF-A0A7X7FUA3-F1
#
_entry.id   AF-A0A7X7FUA3-F1
#
_cell.length_a   1.000
_cell.length_b   1.000
_cell.length_c   1.000
_cell.angle_alpha   90.00
_cell.angle_beta   90.00
_cell.angle_gamma   90.00
#
_symmetry.space_group_name_H-M   'P 1'
#
loop_
_entity.id
_entity.type
_entity.pdbx_description
1 polymer ?
#
loop_
_entity_poly.entity_id
_entity_poly.type
_entity_poly.pdbx_seq_one_letter_code
_entity_poly.pdbx_strand_id
1 'polypeptide(L)'
;MEPFEPDFIVANCPGCTMFMDKWQYTIAEMEHKTYDKDGYGIPVLTYEEMAGLLLGYNPWELGLQLHQVQSEILLDKIGIPYDPKEKYKAADGRILPKPERPNNLLV
;
A
#
# COMPACT_ATOMS: atom_id res chain seq x y z
N MET A 1 0.54 -18.78 12.15
CA MET A 1 1.64 -17.98 11.61
C MET A 1 2.38 -17.40 12.79
N GLU A 2 3.70 -17.33 12.73
CA GLU A 2 4.47 -16.64 13.75
C GLU A 2 3.95 -15.18 13.90
N PRO A 3 3.88 -14.64 15.12
CA PRO A 3 3.28 -13.33 15.40
C PRO A 3 4.27 -12.20 15.07
N PHE A 4 4.85 -12.25 13.88
CA PHE A 4 5.68 -11.15 13.41
C PHE A 4 4.75 -9.97 13.11
N GLU A 5 5.06 -8.82 13.68
CA GLU A 5 4.35 -7.55 13.44
C GLU A 5 5.21 -6.66 12.53
N PRO A 6 5.47 -7.04 11.25
CA PRO A 6 6.27 -6.23 10.36
C PRO A 6 5.52 -4.94 9.98
N ASP A 7 6.26 -3.86 9.83
CA ASP A 7 5.72 -2.59 9.38
C ASP A 7 5.42 -2.56 7.88
N PHE A 8 6.27 -3.22 7.10
CA PHE A 8 6.14 -3.37 5.66
C PHE A 8 7.10 -4.47 5.14
N ILE A 9 6.91 -4.87 3.89
CA ILE A 9 7.81 -5.75 3.16
C ILE A 9 8.53 -4.93 2.10
N VAL A 10 9.84 -5.10 1.97
CA VAL A 10 10.62 -4.55 0.86
C VAL A 10 10.96 -5.64 -0.14
N ALA A 11 10.79 -5.34 -1.43
CA ALA A 11 11.16 -6.26 -2.51
C ALA A 11 12.00 -5.55 -3.58
N ASN A 12 12.97 -6.29 -4.13
CA ASN A 12 13.88 -5.80 -5.17
C ASN A 12 13.50 -6.35 -6.56
N CYS A 13 12.29 -6.87 -6.69
CA CYS A 13 11.75 -7.44 -7.92
C CYS A 13 10.31 -6.94 -8.08
N PRO A 14 9.98 -6.21 -9.17
CA PRO A 14 8.63 -5.71 -9.39
C PRO A 14 7.57 -6.82 -9.38
N GLY A 15 7.92 -8.01 -9.89
CA GLY A 15 7.06 -9.18 -9.85
C GLY A 15 6.78 -9.67 -8.42
N CYS A 16 7.77 -9.58 -7.51
CA CYS A 16 7.60 -9.92 -6.11
C CYS A 16 6.73 -8.90 -5.37
N THR A 17 6.94 -7.60 -5.61
CA THR A 17 6.09 -6.54 -5.04
C THR A 17 4.64 -6.74 -5.46
N MET A 18 4.40 -6.86 -6.77
CA MET A 18 3.05 -7.07 -7.31
C MET A 18 2.41 -8.35 -6.77
N PHE A 19 3.17 -9.46 -6.72
CA PHE A 19 2.68 -10.72 -6.20
C PHE A 19 2.28 -10.59 -4.72
N MET A 20 3.16 -10.11 -3.85
CA MET A 20 2.88 -10.00 -2.41
C MET A 20 1.80 -8.97 -2.09
N ASP A 21 1.69 -7.89 -2.86
CA ASP A 21 0.62 -6.90 -2.73
C ASP A 21 -0.74 -7.50 -3.15
N LYS A 22 -0.85 -7.99 -4.39
CA LYS A 22 -2.12 -8.50 -4.92
C LYS A 22 -2.62 -9.75 -4.22
N TRP A 23 -1.73 -10.66 -3.85
CA TRP A 23 -2.17 -11.90 -3.20
C TRP A 23 -2.67 -11.67 -1.77
N GLN A 24 -2.26 -10.60 -1.09
CA GLN A 24 -2.88 -10.24 0.18
C GLN A 24 -4.35 -9.87 0.01
N TYR A 25 -4.69 -9.08 -1.03
CA TYR A 25 -6.09 -8.84 -1.40
C TYR A 25 -6.82 -10.14 -1.76
N THR A 26 -6.23 -11.00 -2.60
CA THR A 26 -6.88 -12.26 -3.01
C THR A 26 -7.14 -13.18 -1.83
N ILE A 27 -6.18 -13.34 -0.91
CA ILE A 27 -6.33 -14.19 0.28
C ILE A 27 -7.36 -13.58 1.25
N ALA A 28 -7.38 -12.25 1.41
CA ALA A 28 -8.41 -11.58 2.19
C ALA A 28 -9.81 -11.88 1.64
N GLU A 29 -10.03 -11.73 0.34
CA GLU A 29 -11.34 -11.96 -0.28
C GLU A 29 -11.76 -13.43 -0.34
N MET A 30 -10.83 -14.36 -0.55
CA MET A 30 -11.14 -15.78 -0.73
C MET A 30 -11.17 -16.56 0.59
N GLU A 31 -10.32 -16.20 1.55
CA GLU A 31 -10.11 -16.97 2.79
C GLU A 31 -10.44 -16.16 4.05
N HIS A 32 -10.90 -14.91 3.92
CA HIS A 32 -11.19 -14.01 5.06
C HIS A 32 -9.98 -13.85 5.99
N LYS A 33 -8.77 -13.81 5.42
CA LYS A 33 -7.51 -13.82 6.16
C LYS A 33 -6.60 -12.69 5.71
N THR A 34 -6.13 -11.89 6.67
CA THR A 34 -5.01 -10.95 6.47
C THR A 34 -3.77 -11.42 7.24
N TYR A 35 -2.62 -10.85 6.90
CA TYR A 35 -1.33 -11.20 7.52
C TYR A 35 -0.86 -10.18 8.56
N ASP A 36 -1.63 -9.11 8.75
CA ASP A 36 -1.49 -8.19 9.87
C ASP A 36 -2.51 -8.51 10.98
N LYS A 37 -2.44 -7.80 12.10
CA LYS A 37 -3.34 -8.01 13.24
C LYS A 37 -4.67 -7.26 13.14
N ASP A 38 -4.72 -6.20 12.33
CA ASP A 38 -5.81 -5.23 12.34
C ASP A 38 -6.71 -5.33 11.09
N GLY A 39 -6.32 -6.10 10.07
CA GLY A 39 -7.11 -6.34 8.86
C GLY A 39 -6.71 -5.51 7.65
N TYR A 40 -5.60 -4.78 7.70
CA TYR A 40 -5.14 -3.90 6.62
C TYR A 40 -4.21 -4.59 5.62
N GLY A 41 -3.67 -5.76 5.97
CA GLY A 41 -2.53 -6.34 5.26
C GLY A 41 -1.21 -5.63 5.58
N ILE A 42 -0.12 -6.14 5.03
CA ILE A 42 1.23 -5.64 5.22
C ILE A 42 1.62 -4.85 3.95
N PRO A 43 1.88 -3.54 4.05
CA PRO A 43 2.34 -2.74 2.92
C PRO A 43 3.58 -3.35 2.25
N VAL A 44 3.64 -3.33 0.92
CA VAL A 44 4.74 -3.91 0.16
C VAL A 44 5.33 -2.84 -0.74
N LEU A 45 6.59 -2.49 -0.52
CA LEU A 45 7.29 -1.47 -1.31
C LEU A 45 8.41 -2.11 -2.13
N THR A 46 8.62 -1.57 -3.33
CA THR A 46 9.90 -1.71 -4.02
C THR A 46 10.99 -0.95 -3.27
N TYR A 47 12.27 -1.32 -3.44
CA TYR A 47 13.35 -0.54 -2.83
C TYR A 47 13.42 0.89 -3.40
N GLU A 48 12.99 1.09 -4.65
CA GLU A 48 12.91 2.41 -5.29
C GLU A 48 11.81 3.28 -4.67
N GLU A 49 10.62 2.74 -4.42
CA GLU A 49 9.55 3.45 -3.70
C GLU A 49 10.00 3.84 -2.29
N MET A 50 10.63 2.90 -1.56
CA MET A 50 11.20 3.17 -0.24
C MET A 50 12.26 4.27 -0.29
N ALA A 51 13.18 4.22 -1.26
CA ALA A 51 14.18 5.26 -1.43
C ALA A 51 13.56 6.62 -1.80
N GLY A 52 12.56 6.63 -2.68
CA GLY A 52 11.80 7.83 -3.06
C GLY A 52 11.14 8.48 -1.86
N LEU A 53 10.48 7.69 -1.01
CA LEU A 53 9.89 8.16 0.24
C LEU A 53 10.93 8.83 1.15
N LEU A 54 12.11 8.20 1.34
CA LEU A 54 13.20 8.77 2.15
C LEU A 54 13.83 10.03 1.56
N LEU A 55 13.79 10.18 0.23
CA LEU A 55 14.25 11.37 -0.48
C LEU A 55 13.20 12.51 -0.48
N GLY A 56 12.02 12.28 0.10
CA GLY A 56 10.96 13.28 0.22
C GLY A 56 10.06 13.39 -1.01
N TYR A 57 10.00 12.37 -1.86
CA TYR A 57 9.04 12.32 -2.96
C TYR A 57 7.61 12.14 -2.42
N ASN A 58 6.64 12.74 -3.11
CA ASN A 58 5.24 12.57 -2.78
C ASN A 58 4.82 11.09 -3.01
N PRO A 59 4.21 10.42 -2.02
CA PRO A 59 3.75 9.03 -2.15
C PRO A 59 2.86 8.77 -3.37
N TRP A 60 2.06 9.76 -3.78
CA TRP A 60 1.15 9.64 -4.92
C TRP A 60 1.85 9.80 -6.27
N GLU A 61 3.00 10.49 -6.30
CA GLU A 61 3.87 10.53 -7.47
C GLU A 61 4.65 9.22 -7.64
N LEU A 62 4.96 8.53 -6.53
CA LEU A 62 5.55 7.20 -6.54
C LEU A 62 4.57 6.10 -6.96
N GLY A 63 3.28 6.40 -7.01
CA GLY A 63 2.25 5.46 -7.46
C GLY A 63 1.70 4.54 -6.37
N LEU A 64 1.92 4.84 -5.08
CA LEU A 64 1.45 3.98 -3.97
C LEU A 64 -0.07 3.81 -3.92
N GLN A 65 -0.84 4.71 -4.53
CA GLN A 65 -2.29 4.60 -4.70
C GLN A 65 -2.73 3.42 -5.59
N LEU A 66 -1.80 2.81 -6.33
CA LEU A 66 -2.06 1.68 -7.22
C LEU A 66 -1.89 0.32 -6.52
N HIS A 67 -1.29 0.33 -5.33
CA HIS A 67 -1.13 -0.87 -4.51
C HIS A 67 -2.50 -1.32 -3.99
N GLN A 68 -2.70 -2.63 -3.89
CA GLN A 68 -3.91 -3.23 -3.32
C GLN A 68 -3.94 -3.07 -1.80
N VAL A 69 -2.78 -3.23 -1.16
CA VAL A 69 -2.59 -2.94 0.26
C VAL A 69 -2.23 -1.46 0.44
N GLN A 70 -3.01 -0.76 1.26
CA GLN A 70 -2.88 0.68 1.41
C GLN A 70 -1.69 1.02 2.30
N SER A 71 -0.83 1.94 1.82
CA SER A 71 0.42 2.28 2.50
C SER A 71 0.28 3.39 3.55
N GLU A 72 -0.89 4.02 3.68
CA GLU A 72 -1.15 5.11 4.63
C GLU A 72 -0.75 4.80 6.07
N ILE A 73 -1.04 3.60 6.58
CA ILE A 73 -0.66 3.21 7.95
C ILE A 73 0.85 3.22 8.14
N LEU A 74 1.60 2.79 7.13
CA LEU A 74 3.05 2.88 7.15
C LEU A 74 3.50 4.34 7.13
N LEU A 75 2.94 5.16 6.24
CA LEU A 75 3.29 6.58 6.09
C LEU A 75 3.05 7.35 7.40
N ASP A 76 1.89 7.13 8.04
CA ASP A 76 1.54 7.69 9.35
C ASP A 76 2.54 7.24 10.42
N LYS A 77 2.90 5.95 10.44
CA LYS A 77 3.82 5.38 11.43
C LYS A 77 5.24 5.93 11.31
N ILE A 78 5.75 6.13 10.09
CA ILE A 78 7.11 6.65 9.84
C ILE A 78 7.16 8.17 9.68
N GLY A 79 6.01 8.85 9.80
CA GLY A 79 5.92 10.31 9.80
C GLY A 79 6.12 10.96 8.44
N ILE A 80 5.80 10.28 7.34
CA ILE A 80 5.85 10.85 6.00
C ILE A 80 4.55 11.62 5.74
N PRO A 81 4.62 12.94 5.47
CA PRO A 81 3.43 13.74 5.19
C PRO A 81 2.87 13.42 3.80
N TYR A 82 1.55 13.34 3.70
CA TYR A 82 0.82 13.22 2.44
C TYR A 82 -0.54 13.90 2.55
N ASP A 83 -1.13 14.32 1.42
CA ASP A 83 -2.52 14.80 1.39
C ASP A 83 -3.44 13.67 0.88
N PRO A 84 -4.35 13.12 1.72
CA PRO A 84 -5.29 12.08 1.30
C PRO A 84 -6.20 12.51 0.13
N LYS A 85 -6.41 13.81 -0.09
CA LYS A 85 -7.22 14.33 -1.19
C LYS A 85 -6.52 14.22 -2.54
N GLU A 86 -5.19 14.12 -2.54
CA GLU A 86 -4.39 14.02 -3.77
C GLU A 86 -4.19 12.59 -4.26
N LYS A 87 -4.57 11.59 -3.46
CA LYS A 87 -4.36 10.16 -3.76
C LYS A 87 -4.82 9.73 -5.16
N TYR A 88 -5.95 10.28 -5.62
CA TYR A 88 -6.52 9.98 -6.94
C TYR A 88 -6.53 11.20 -7.86
N LYS A 89 -5.66 12.17 -7.62
CA LYS A 89 -5.51 13.36 -8.47
C LYS A 89 -4.62 13.00 -9.68
N ALA A 90 -5.17 13.16 -10.88
CA ALA A 90 -4.42 13.00 -12.11
C ALA A 90 -3.43 14.16 -12.31
N ALA A 91 -2.46 13.98 -13.21
CA ALA A 91 -1.45 14.98 -13.54
C ALA A 91 -2.03 16.32 -14.04
N ASP A 92 -3.24 16.31 -14.61
CA ASP A 92 -3.96 17.51 -15.05
C ASP A 92 -4.85 18.15 -13.96
N GLY A 93 -4.78 17.65 -12.73
CA GLY A 93 -5.52 18.13 -11.57
C GLY A 93 -6.94 17.56 -11.42
N ARG A 94 -7.42 16.72 -12.35
CA ARG A 94 -8.73 16.06 -12.20
C ARG A 94 -8.69 15.01 -11.10
N ILE A 95 -9.76 14.93 -10.31
CA ILE A 95 -9.95 13.84 -9.35
C ILE A 95 -10.55 12.64 -10.06
N LEU A 96 -9.81 11.53 -10.07
CA LEU A 96 -10.24 10.26 -10.64
C LEU A 96 -11.27 9.58 -9.72
N PRO A 97 -12.16 8.74 -10.28
CA PRO A 97 -13.04 7.92 -9.47
C PRO A 97 -12.24 6.98 -8.57
N LYS A 98 -12.73 6.77 -7.36
CA LYS A 98 -12.13 5.81 -6.42
C LYS A 98 -12.40 4.39 -6.92
N PRO A 99 -11.43 3.47 -6.77
CA PRO A 99 -11.65 2.06 -7.06
C PRO A 99 -12.70 1.47 -6.11
N GLU A 100 -13.27 0.32 -6.50
CA GLU A 100 -14.12 -0.47 -5.63
C GLU A 100 -13.34 -0.94 -4.40
N ARG A 101 -14.00 -0.98 -3.25
CA ARG A 101 -13.36 -1.38 -2.00
C ARG A 101 -13.39 -2.91 -1.87
N PRO A 102 -12.31 -3.53 -1.39
CA PRO A 102 -12.36 -4.92 -0.92
C PRO A 102 -13.41 -5.10 0.18
N ASN A 103 -13.94 -6.32 0.31
CA ASN A 103 -14.89 -6.67 1.36
C ASN A 103 -14.19 -7.07 2.67
N ASN A 104 -12.99 -7.64 2.57
CA ASN A 104 -12.30 -8.31 3.66
C ASN A 104 -10.88 -7.77 3.92
N LEU A 105 -10.50 -6.67 3.26
CA LEU A 105 -9.27 -5.93 3.48
C LEU A 105 -9.62 -4.49 3.85
N LEU A 106 -9.05 -3.95 4.92
CA LEU A 106 -9.30 -2.58 5.35
C LEU A 106 -8.51 -1.58 4.51
N VAL A 107 -9.13 -0.43 4.20
CA VAL A 107 -8.61 0.62 3.30
C VAL A 107 -8.95 2.03 3.76
#